data_AF-A0A7S4MSU6-F1
#
_entry.id   AF-A0A7S4MSU6-F1
#
_cell.length_a   1.000
_cell.length_b   1.000
_cell.length_c   1.000
_cell.angle_alpha   90.00
_cell.angle_beta   90.00
_cell.angle_gamma   90.00
#
_symmetry.space_group_name_H-M   'P 1'
#
loop_
_entity.id
_entity.type
_entity.pdbx_description
1 polymer ?
#
loop_
_entity_poly.entity_id
_entity_poly.type
_entity_poly.pdbx_seq_one_letter_code
_entity_poly.pdbx_strand_id
1 'polypeptide(L)'
;GVGAAVSGRTSFGGPSAPREGALAEAEERAAALADIKALKQLAVDFAHPEVGVETSDPSTFGRNYFGRPSAGEYEEEDVDAERDDVLADAAALKKLAADYARPEKPVE
;
A
#
# COMPACT_ATOMS: atom_id res chain seq x y z
N GLY A 1 50.40 -66.31 2.79
CA GLY A 1 50.61 -65.47 1.60
C GLY A 1 49.41 -64.57 1.45
N VAL A 2 49.66 -63.27 1.41
CA VAL A 2 48.65 -62.21 1.33
C VAL A 2 48.03 -62.21 -0.07
N GLY A 3 46.70 -62.17 -0.17
CA GLY A 3 45.98 -62.01 -1.44
C GLY A 3 44.77 -61.12 -1.20
N ALA A 4 44.91 -59.83 -1.50
CA ALA A 4 43.95 -58.79 -1.22
C ALA A 4 42.67 -58.93 -2.07
N ALA A 5 41.52 -59.09 -1.43
CA ALA A 5 40.23 -58.83 -2.05
C ALA A 5 39.91 -57.34 -1.92
N VAL A 6 40.07 -56.58 -2.99
CA VAL A 6 39.54 -55.23 -3.10
C VAL A 6 38.01 -55.34 -3.20
N SER A 7 37.34 -55.29 -2.05
CA SER A 7 35.88 -55.18 -2.01
C SER A 7 35.51 -53.73 -2.25
N GLY A 8 35.26 -53.39 -3.51
CA GLY A 8 34.72 -52.10 -3.92
C GLY A 8 33.38 -51.87 -3.22
N ARG A 9 33.34 -50.89 -2.31
CA ARG A 9 32.11 -50.50 -1.63
C ARG A 9 31.33 -49.56 -2.55
N THR A 10 30.61 -50.11 -3.53
CA THR A 10 29.55 -49.36 -4.21
C THR A 10 28.28 -49.49 -3.39
N SER A 11 28.13 -48.62 -2.39
CA SER A 11 26.86 -48.40 -1.71
C SER A 11 26.23 -47.11 -2.21
N PHE A 12 25.77 -47.14 -3.47
CA PHE A 12 24.61 -46.31 -3.84
C PHE A 12 23.41 -46.87 -3.07
N GLY A 13 22.84 -46.04 -2.19
CA GLY A 13 21.56 -46.32 -1.52
C GLY A 13 21.67 -46.79 -0.07
N GLY A 14 21.65 -45.83 0.86
CA GLY A 14 21.23 -46.06 2.25
C GLY A 14 19.92 -45.29 2.49
N PRO A 15 18.87 -45.91 3.07
CA PRO A 15 17.54 -45.32 3.18
C PRO A 15 17.43 -44.28 4.31
N SER A 16 16.54 -43.31 4.08
CA SER A 16 15.75 -42.59 5.09
C SER A 16 16.32 -41.42 5.91
N ALA A 17 17.43 -40.79 5.52
CA ALA A 17 17.70 -39.41 5.99
C ALA A 17 17.51 -38.46 4.79
N PRO A 18 16.59 -37.48 4.86
CA PRO A 18 16.54 -36.45 3.84
C PRO A 18 17.91 -35.77 3.82
N ARG A 19 18.55 -35.79 2.64
CA ARG A 19 19.83 -35.11 2.43
C ARG A 19 19.63 -33.67 2.86
N GLU A 20 20.53 -33.10 3.66
CA GLU A 20 20.36 -31.75 4.23
C GLU A 20 19.94 -30.69 3.17
N GLY A 21 20.42 -30.84 1.93
CA GLY A 21 19.99 -30.03 0.79
C GLY A 21 18.51 -30.18 0.39
N ALA A 22 17.91 -31.37 0.50
CA ALA A 22 16.50 -31.59 0.21
C ALA A 22 15.57 -30.97 1.27
N LEU A 23 16.03 -30.89 2.53
CA LEU A 23 15.32 -30.14 3.57
C LEU A 23 15.40 -28.64 3.32
N ALA A 24 16.59 -28.12 2.99
CA ALA A 24 16.78 -26.70 2.68
C ALA A 24 15.98 -26.27 1.44
N GLU A 25 15.95 -27.07 0.37
CA GLU A 25 15.12 -26.80 -0.81
C GLU A 25 13.61 -26.84 -0.49
N ALA A 26 13.17 -27.73 0.42
CA ALA A 26 11.77 -27.77 0.84
C ALA A 26 11.39 -26.53 1.67
N GLU A 27 12.28 -26.07 2.54
CA GLU A 27 12.09 -24.85 3.33
C GLU A 27 12.06 -23.60 2.45
N GLU A 28 12.98 -23.47 1.49
CA GLU A 28 13.00 -22.36 0.53
C GLU A 28 11.73 -22.33 -0.33
N ARG A 29 11.26 -23.48 -0.80
CA ARG A 29 9.97 -23.59 -1.51
C ARG A 29 8.79 -23.21 -0.62
N ALA A 30 8.80 -23.60 0.64
CA ALA A 30 7.74 -23.24 1.59
C ALA A 30 7.71 -21.72 1.83
N ALA A 31 8.87 -21.09 2.00
CA ALA A 31 9.01 -19.65 2.13
C ALA A 31 8.51 -18.92 0.87
N ALA A 32 8.95 -19.35 -0.32
CA ALA A 32 8.52 -18.75 -1.58
C ALA A 32 6.99 -18.86 -1.79
N LEU A 33 6.38 -19.99 -1.41
CA LEU A 33 4.93 -20.15 -1.48
C LEU A 33 4.19 -19.25 -0.47
N ALA A 34 4.75 -19.04 0.72
CA ALA A 34 4.21 -18.11 1.70
C ALA A 34 4.24 -16.66 1.17
N ASP A 35 5.37 -16.25 0.58
CA ASP A 35 5.52 -14.92 -0.01
C ASP A 35 4.56 -14.70 -1.18
N ILE A 36 4.42 -15.69 -2.08
CA ILE A 36 3.46 -15.63 -3.20
C ILE A 36 2.03 -15.43 -2.68
N LYS A 37 1.66 -16.12 -1.59
CA LYS A 37 0.33 -15.96 -0.99
C LYS A 37 0.14 -14.55 -0.42
N ALA A 38 1.14 -14.03 0.31
CA ALA A 38 1.08 -12.69 0.88
C ALA A 38 0.99 -11.60 -0.20
N LEU A 39 1.79 -11.71 -1.26
CA LEU A 39 1.78 -10.75 -2.38
C LEU A 39 0.46 -10.77 -3.15
N LYS A 40 -0.14 -11.95 -3.35
CA LYS A 40 -1.47 -12.06 -3.96
C LYS A 40 -2.54 -11.38 -3.13
N GLN A 41 -2.48 -11.53 -1.81
CA GLN A 41 -3.42 -10.86 -0.92
C GLN A 41 -3.28 -9.33 -1.02
N LEU A 42 -2.05 -8.82 -0.92
CA LEU A 42 -1.77 -7.39 -1.06
C LEU A 42 -2.24 -6.81 -2.41
N ALA A 43 -2.07 -7.55 -3.49
CA ALA A 43 -2.56 -7.13 -4.81
C ALA A 43 -4.09 -7.00 -4.83
N VAL A 44 -4.81 -7.92 -4.21
CA VAL A 44 -6.28 -7.84 -4.08
C VAL A 44 -6.67 -6.66 -3.19
N ASP A 45 -6.06 -6.54 -2.01
CA ASP A 45 -6.36 -5.46 -1.05
C ASP A 45 -6.15 -4.08 -1.67
N PHE A 46 -5.11 -3.92 -2.51
CA PHE A 46 -4.82 -2.65 -3.18
C PHE A 46 -5.73 -2.40 -4.39
N ALA A 47 -6.07 -3.43 -5.16
CA ALA A 47 -6.92 -3.31 -6.34
C ALA A 47 -8.40 -3.12 -5.99
N HIS A 48 -8.82 -3.56 -4.80
CA HIS A 48 -10.21 -3.57 -4.36
C HIS A 48 -10.42 -2.82 -3.04
N PRO A 49 -10.24 -1.49 -3.00
CA PRO A 49 -10.48 -0.69 -1.79
C PRO A 49 -11.94 -0.72 -1.32
N GLU A 50 -12.89 -1.15 -2.17
CA GLU A 50 -14.29 -1.37 -1.82
C GLU A 50 -14.51 -2.59 -0.90
N VAL A 51 -13.55 -3.52 -0.87
CA VAL A 51 -13.59 -4.65 0.07
C VAL A 51 -13.12 -4.14 1.41
N GLY A 52 -14.04 -4.03 2.36
CA GLY A 52 -13.76 -3.53 3.70
C GLY A 52 -12.70 -4.38 4.41
N VAL A 53 -11.86 -3.72 5.22
CA VAL A 53 -10.88 -4.41 6.07
C VAL A 53 -11.64 -5.21 7.13
N GLU A 54 -11.46 -6.53 7.15
CA GLU A 54 -11.92 -7.38 8.24
C GLU A 54 -11.11 -7.07 9.50
N THR A 55 -11.55 -6.09 10.29
CA THR A 55 -10.90 -5.77 11.56
C THR A 55 -11.30 -6.82 12.60
N SER A 56 -10.32 -7.36 13.31
CA SER A 56 -10.56 -8.36 14.36
C SER A 56 -11.20 -7.79 15.63
N ASP A 57 -11.37 -6.47 15.71
CA ASP A 57 -11.98 -5.79 16.85
C ASP A 57 -12.73 -4.52 16.41
N PRO A 58 -14.07 -4.46 16.59
CA PRO A 58 -14.87 -3.27 16.30
C PRO A 58 -14.51 -2.06 17.19
N SER A 59 -13.72 -2.25 18.25
CA SER A 59 -13.17 -1.17 19.07
C SER A 59 -11.88 -0.55 18.51
N THR A 60 -11.37 -1.07 17.39
CA THR A 60 -10.23 -0.49 16.67
C THR A 60 -10.68 0.75 15.90
N PHE A 61 -10.89 1.84 16.63
CA PHE A 61 -11.11 3.14 16.02
C PHE A 61 -9.79 3.63 15.41
N GLY A 62 -9.84 4.05 14.15
CA GLY A 62 -8.74 4.77 13.53
C GLY A 62 -8.35 5.93 14.43
N ARG A 63 -7.07 6.03 14.78
CA ARG A 63 -6.56 7.15 15.57
C ARG A 63 -6.82 8.43 14.76
N ASN A 64 -7.76 9.26 15.21
CA ASN A 64 -7.90 10.59 14.66
C ASN A 64 -6.63 11.39 15.05
N TYR A 65 -5.86 11.80 14.05
CA TYR A 65 -4.64 12.59 14.25
C TYR A 65 -4.89 14.10 14.17
N PHE A 66 -6.01 14.51 13.57
CA PHE A 66 -6.42 15.90 13.37
C PHE A 66 -6.95 16.53 14.68
N GLY A 67 -7.61 15.76 15.55
CA GLY A 67 -8.17 16.23 16.82
C GLY A 67 -7.30 16.00 18.06
N ARG A 68 -6.00 15.77 17.91
CA ARG A 68 -5.11 15.48 19.05
C ARG A 68 -4.69 16.78 19.75
N PRO A 69 -4.51 16.80 21.08
CA PRO A 69 -3.98 17.97 21.80
C PRO A 69 -2.59 18.42 21.34
N SER A 70 -1.84 17.53 20.67
CA SER A 70 -0.52 17.81 20.10
C SER A 70 -0.57 18.22 18.63
N ALA A 71 -1.74 18.18 17.99
CA ALA A 71 -1.90 18.73 16.65
C ALA A 71 -1.84 20.26 16.76
N GLY A 72 -1.21 20.92 15.79
CA GLY A 72 -1.25 22.37 15.71
C GLY A 72 -2.69 22.87 15.60
N GLU A 73 -2.96 24.07 16.11
CA GLU A 73 -4.26 24.72 15.88
C GLU A 73 -4.45 24.88 14.37
N TYR A 74 -5.61 24.47 13.86
CA TYR A 74 -6.04 24.88 12.53
C TYR A 74 -6.47 26.34 12.69
N GLU A 75 -5.68 27.27 12.15
CA GLU A 75 -6.12 28.65 12.05
C GLU A 75 -7.25 28.70 11.02
N GLU A 76 -8.50 28.56 11.50
CA GLU A 76 -9.70 28.68 10.67
C GLU A 76 -9.79 30.07 10.03
N GLU A 77 -9.20 31.09 10.67
CA GLU A 77 -9.15 32.47 10.19
C GLU A 77 -8.42 32.62 8.85
N ASP A 78 -7.29 31.92 8.63
CA ASP A 78 -6.54 32.01 7.38
C ASP A 78 -7.31 31.39 6.20
N VAL A 79 -8.06 30.30 6.45
CA VAL A 79 -8.85 29.63 5.41
C VAL A 79 -10.07 30.46 5.00
N ASP A 80 -10.69 31.17 5.94
CA ASP A 80 -11.84 32.01 5.65
C ASP A 80 -11.43 33.28 4.88
N ALA A 81 -10.29 33.90 5.23
CA ALA A 81 -9.76 35.05 4.49
C ALA A 81 -9.40 34.70 3.04
N GLU A 82 -8.68 33.59 2.81
CA GLU A 82 -8.34 33.14 1.45
C GLU A 82 -9.59 32.79 0.62
N ARG A 83 -10.64 32.26 1.26
CA ARG A 83 -11.92 31.99 0.58
C ARG A 83 -12.61 33.25 0.12
N ASP A 84 -12.65 34.28 0.98
CA ASP A 84 -13.27 35.55 0.65
C ASP A 84 -12.55 36.22 -0.53
N ASP A 85 -11.21 36.20 -0.54
CA ASP A 85 -10.39 36.71 -1.64
C ASP A 85 -10.68 35.96 -2.96
N VAL A 86 -10.70 34.62 -2.93
CA VAL A 86 -10.98 33.79 -4.10
C VAL A 86 -12.39 34.04 -4.65
N LEU A 87 -13.37 34.26 -3.77
CA LEU A 87 -14.74 34.59 -4.17
C LEU A 87 -14.85 35.99 -4.78
N ALA A 88 -14.11 36.96 -4.25
CA ALA A 88 -14.02 38.30 -4.81
C ALA A 88 -13.42 38.29 -6.24
N ASP A 89 -12.31 37.56 -6.42
CA ASP A 89 -11.67 37.39 -7.73
C ASP A 89 -12.60 36.68 -8.74
N ALA A 90 -13.28 35.62 -8.31
CA ALA A 90 -14.22 34.90 -9.16
C ALA A 90 -15.40 35.80 -9.60
N ALA A 91 -15.90 36.65 -8.71
CA ALA A 91 -16.95 37.62 -9.05
C ALA A 91 -16.46 38.66 -10.07
N ALA A 92 -15.24 39.18 -9.90
CA ALA A 92 -14.63 40.13 -10.82
C ALA A 92 -14.42 39.51 -12.22
N LEU A 93 -13.88 38.30 -12.29
CA LEU A 93 -13.68 37.57 -13.55
C LEU A 93 -15.00 37.25 -14.25
N LYS A 94 -16.04 36.89 -13.50
CA LYS A 94 -17.37 36.63 -14.06
C LYS A 94 -18.00 37.89 -14.65
N LYS A 95 -17.82 39.05 -14.01
CA LYS A 95 -18.25 40.34 -14.55
C LYS A 95 -17.51 40.65 -15.85
N LEU A 96 -16.18 40.56 -15.83
CA LEU A 96 -15.34 40.80 -17.01
C LEU A 96 -15.71 39.88 -18.17
N ALA A 97 -15.92 38.58 -17.91
CA ALA A 97 -16.36 37.63 -18.94
C ALA A 97 -17.73 38.01 -19.53
N ALA A 98 -18.68 38.47 -18.69
CA ALA A 98 -20.00 38.90 -19.15
C ALA A 98 -19.93 40.18 -20.00
N ASP A 99 -19.04 41.11 -19.65
CA ASP A 99 -18.81 42.36 -20.39
C ASP A 99 -18.15 42.07 -21.74
N TYR A 100 -17.11 41.23 -21.78
CA TYR A 100 -16.46 40.79 -23.02
C TYR A 100 -17.39 40.00 -23.94
N ALA A 101 -18.26 39.16 -23.38
CA ALA A 101 -19.20 38.38 -24.18
C ALA A 101 -20.35 39.22 -24.75
N ARG A 102 -20.57 40.45 -24.24
CA ARG A 102 -21.66 41.35 -24.66
C ARG A 102 -21.18 42.80 -24.74
N PRO A 103 -20.32 43.12 -25.73
CA PRO A 103 -19.74 44.45 -25.85
C PRO A 103 -20.78 45.55 -26.16
N GLU A 104 -21.98 45.18 -26.63
CA GLU A 104 -23.08 46.12 -26.84
C GLU A 104 -23.78 46.61 -25.57
N LYS A 105 -23.49 46.03 -24.39
CA LYS A 105 -24.06 46.51 -23.14
C LYS A 105 -23.42 47.85 -22.72
N PRO A 106 -24.21 48.81 -22.20
CA PRO A 106 -23.66 50.02 -21.60
C PRO A 106 -22.72 49.67 -20.45
N VAL A 107 -21.54 50.31 -20.41
CA VAL A 107 -20.62 50.20 -19.29
C VAL A 107 -21.17 51.09 -18.17
N GLU A 108 -21.53 50.49 -17.03
CA GLU A 108 -21.90 51.22 -15.81
C GLU A 108 -20.67 51.74 -15.05
#